data_AF-A0A1S6U695-F1
#
_entry.id   AF-A0A1S6U695-F1
#
_cell.length_a   1.000
_cell.length_b   1.000
_cell.length_c   1.000
_cell.angle_alpha   90.00
_cell.angle_beta   90.00
_cell.angle_gamma   90.00
#
_symmetry.space_group_name_H-M   'P 1'
#
loop_
_entity.id
_entity.type
_entity.pdbx_description
1 polymer ?
#
loop_
_entity_poly.entity_id
_entity_poly.type
_entity_poly.pdbx_seq_one_letter_code
_entity_poly.pdbx_strand_id
1 'polypeptide(L)'
;MKYFKIQDAITLHDYIISDMGGASGYNKESIGYLSSALDQIQNDEFYPDFIDKLTHLVFACVKFHPFLDGNKRTAIYLGIFFLELNGFDGYFVHFATIMEDVVVDLASGKIDKEGLREVIYNIIY
;
A
#
# COMPACT_ATOMS: atom_id res chain seq x y z
N MET A 1 -5.68 -16.20 3.71
CA MET A 1 -5.33 -14.93 3.03
C MET A 1 -4.69 -15.23 1.69
N LYS A 2 -4.88 -14.39 0.69
CA LYS A 2 -4.14 -14.40 -0.58
C LYS A 2 -3.17 -13.22 -0.60
N TYR A 3 -2.00 -13.42 -1.21
CA TYR A 3 -0.93 -12.44 -1.30
C TYR A 3 -0.44 -12.34 -2.75
N PHE A 4 0.22 -11.22 -3.07
CA PHE A 4 0.85 -10.97 -4.35
C PHE A 4 2.36 -10.75 -4.17
N LYS A 5 3.12 -10.87 -5.25
CA LYS A 5 4.58 -10.78 -5.26
C LYS A 5 5.01 -9.34 -5.53
N ILE A 6 6.26 -9.04 -5.20
CA ILE A 6 6.86 -7.74 -5.51
C ILE A 6 6.77 -7.38 -7.01
N GLN A 7 6.80 -8.38 -7.90
CA GLN A 7 6.65 -8.16 -9.34
C GLN A 7 5.26 -7.63 -9.71
N ASP A 8 4.20 -8.09 -9.03
CA ASP A 8 2.84 -7.60 -9.24
C ASP A 8 2.75 -6.12 -8.82
N ALA A 9 3.43 -5.76 -7.72
CA ALA A 9 3.50 -4.37 -7.27
C ALA A 9 4.25 -3.45 -8.24
N ILE A 10 5.37 -3.93 -8.79
CA ILE A 10 6.16 -3.22 -9.81
C ILE A 10 5.31 -3.03 -11.07
N THR A 11 4.65 -4.08 -11.54
CA THR A 11 3.78 -4.01 -12.72
C THR A 11 2.62 -3.04 -12.50
N LEU A 12 1.99 -3.05 -11.32
CA LEU A 12 0.94 -2.08 -10.98
C LEU A 12 1.47 -0.64 -10.97
N HIS A 13 2.66 -0.41 -10.39
CA HIS A 13 3.32 0.90 -10.42
C HIS A 13 3.57 1.38 -11.86
N ASP A 14 4.11 0.51 -12.72
CA ASP A 14 4.41 0.84 -14.10
C ASP A 14 3.15 1.27 -14.86
N TYR A 15 2.02 0.58 -14.64
CA TYR A 15 0.73 0.98 -15.21
C TYR A 15 0.31 2.38 -14.72
N ILE A 16 0.39 2.64 -13.42
CA ILE A 16 0.06 3.95 -12.82
C ILE A 16 0.91 5.06 -13.41
N ILE A 17 2.22 4.85 -13.56
CA ILE A 17 3.12 5.86 -14.14
C ILE A 17 2.83 6.07 -15.62
N SER A 18 2.50 5.00 -16.37
CA SER A 18 2.17 5.12 -17.79
C SER A 18 0.91 5.95 -18.04
N ASP A 19 -0.08 5.86 -17.14
CA ASP A 19 -1.37 6.54 -17.27
C ASP A 19 -1.33 7.96 -16.69
N MET A 20 -0.72 8.14 -15.52
CA MET A 20 -0.79 9.39 -14.75
C MET A 20 0.48 10.23 -14.81
N GLY A 21 1.54 9.73 -15.44
CA GLY A 21 2.84 10.38 -15.53
C GLY A 21 3.64 10.37 -14.21
N GLY A 22 4.94 10.65 -14.36
CA GLY A 22 5.94 10.60 -13.30
C GLY A 22 7.23 9.91 -13.77
N ALA A 23 8.22 9.81 -12.88
CA ALA A 23 9.44 9.07 -13.18
C ALA A 23 9.23 7.56 -13.00
N SER A 24 9.50 6.77 -14.05
CA SER A 24 9.45 5.31 -14.03
C SER A 24 10.66 4.69 -13.33
N GLY A 25 10.47 3.54 -12.70
CA GLY A 25 11.55 2.74 -12.11
C GLY A 25 11.69 2.87 -10.59
N TYR A 26 12.68 2.18 -10.04
CA TYR A 26 12.90 2.02 -8.60
C TYR A 26 14.39 1.79 -8.27
N ASN A 27 14.77 2.06 -7.01
CA ASN A 27 16.05 1.63 -6.46
C ASN A 27 15.93 0.20 -5.90
N LYS A 28 16.94 -0.64 -6.16
CA LYS A 28 17.04 -2.01 -5.62
C LYS A 28 16.94 -2.09 -4.10
N GLU A 29 17.50 -1.12 -3.39
CA GLU A 29 17.43 -1.09 -1.92
C GLU A 29 16.00 -0.81 -1.44
N SER A 30 15.41 0.29 -1.91
CA SER A 30 14.06 0.71 -1.52
C SER A 30 12.97 -0.29 -1.90
N ILE A 31 13.05 -0.90 -3.09
CA ILE A 31 12.10 -1.95 -3.50
C ILE A 31 12.25 -3.20 -2.63
N GLY A 32 13.46 -3.47 -2.13
CA GLY A 32 13.73 -4.55 -1.19
C GLY A 32 12.97 -4.40 0.13
N TYR A 33 12.77 -3.16 0.61
CA TYR A 33 11.95 -2.91 1.80
C TYR A 33 10.47 -3.19 1.57
N LEU A 34 9.92 -2.85 0.40
CA LEU A 34 8.54 -3.22 0.05
C LEU A 34 8.39 -4.74 -0.10
N SER A 35 9.38 -5.42 -0.69
CA SER A 35 9.39 -6.88 -0.76
C SER A 35 9.40 -7.51 0.64
N SER A 36 10.22 -6.98 1.55
CA SER A 36 10.26 -7.45 2.93
C SER A 36 8.93 -7.23 3.65
N ALA A 37 8.26 -6.10 3.43
CA ALA A 37 6.92 -5.87 3.99
C ALA A 37 5.90 -6.90 3.48
N LEU A 38 5.93 -7.26 2.19
CA LEU A 38 5.07 -8.31 1.62
C LEU A 38 5.35 -9.70 2.23
N ASP A 39 6.59 -10.00 2.59
CA ASP A 39 6.93 -11.24 3.29
C ASP A 39 6.49 -11.19 4.76
N GLN A 40 6.66 -10.06 5.44
CA GLN A 40 6.31 -9.88 6.85
C GLN A 40 4.81 -10.03 7.10
N ILE A 41 3.96 -9.43 6.24
CA ILE A 41 2.50 -9.53 6.41
C ILE A 41 1.96 -10.96 6.26
N GLN A 42 2.78 -11.92 5.81
CA GLN A 42 2.38 -13.33 5.75
C GLN A 42 2.57 -14.05 7.08
N ASN A 43 3.29 -13.46 8.03
CA ASN A 43 3.47 -14.03 9.36
C ASN A 43 2.28 -13.67 10.27
N ASP A 44 1.41 -14.65 10.51
CA ASP A 44 0.21 -14.48 11.34
C ASP A 44 0.51 -14.31 12.84
N GLU A 45 1.73 -14.60 13.31
CA GLU A 45 2.14 -14.34 14.70
C GLU A 45 2.32 -12.84 14.95
N PHE A 46 2.88 -12.11 13.97
CA PHE A 46 3.14 -10.67 14.08
C PHE A 46 2.03 -9.81 13.46
N TYR A 47 1.33 -10.33 12.46
CA TYR A 47 0.25 -9.65 11.75
C TYR A 47 -0.98 -10.57 11.71
N PRO A 48 -1.70 -10.76 12.82
CA PRO A 48 -2.84 -11.69 12.86
C PRO A 48 -4.05 -11.18 12.07
N ASP A 49 -4.28 -9.86 12.07
CA ASP A 49 -5.48 -9.27 11.47
C ASP A 49 -5.24 -8.74 10.06
N PHE A 50 -6.26 -8.83 9.21
CA PHE A 50 -6.22 -8.30 7.85
C PHE A 50 -5.91 -6.79 7.82
N ILE A 51 -6.48 -6.03 8.75
CA ILE A 51 -6.25 -4.59 8.89
C ILE A 51 -4.77 -4.29 9.12
N ASP A 52 -4.10 -5.07 9.97
CA ASP A 52 -2.67 -4.85 10.27
C ASP A 52 -1.79 -5.15 9.06
N LYS A 53 -2.13 -6.21 8.31
CA LYS A 53 -1.44 -6.57 7.07
C LYS A 53 -1.60 -5.49 6.00
N LEU A 54 -2.83 -5.02 5.77
CA LEU A 54 -3.12 -3.94 4.83
C LEU A 54 -2.45 -2.62 5.23
N THR A 55 -2.53 -2.27 6.52
CA THR A 55 -1.86 -1.09 7.09
C THR A 55 -0.36 -1.16 6.86
N HIS A 56 0.26 -2.30 7.14
CA HIS A 56 1.71 -2.43 6.99
C HIS A 56 2.16 -2.31 5.53
N LEU A 57 1.41 -2.90 4.59
CA LEU A 57 1.66 -2.78 3.15
C LEU A 57 1.61 -1.32 2.68
N VAL A 58 0.53 -0.60 3.01
CA VAL A 58 0.36 0.81 2.63
C VAL A 58 1.46 1.66 3.27
N PHE A 59 1.71 1.47 4.57
CA PHE A 59 2.75 2.19 5.30
C PHE A 59 4.12 2.00 4.65
N ALA A 60 4.50 0.76 4.35
CA ALA A 60 5.79 0.43 3.75
C ALA A 60 5.96 1.11 2.39
N CYS A 61 4.94 1.07 1.52
CA CYS A 61 5.00 1.71 0.22
C CYS A 61 5.13 3.25 0.35
N VAL A 62 4.42 3.88 1.29
CA VAL A 62 4.52 5.33 1.49
C VAL A 62 5.88 5.72 2.08
N LYS A 63 6.34 5.03 3.12
CA LYS A 63 7.50 5.46 3.93
C LYS A 63 8.85 5.02 3.38
N PHE A 64 8.91 3.87 2.71
CA PHE A 64 10.17 3.35 2.17
C PHE A 64 10.48 3.83 0.76
N HIS A 65 9.55 4.57 0.14
CA HIS A 65 9.70 5.15 -1.20
C HIS A 65 10.31 4.15 -2.21
N PRO A 66 9.69 2.98 -2.40
CA PRO A 66 10.23 1.92 -3.26
C PRO A 66 10.51 2.40 -4.69
N PHE A 67 9.70 3.33 -5.21
CA PHE A 67 9.77 3.82 -6.58
C PHE A 67 10.35 5.23 -6.69
N LEU A 68 10.86 5.60 -7.86
CA LEU A 68 11.42 6.93 -8.11
C LEU A 68 10.35 8.03 -8.01
N ASP A 69 9.12 7.74 -8.41
CA ASP A 69 7.95 8.59 -8.26
C ASP A 69 6.69 7.73 -8.11
N GLY A 70 5.57 8.33 -7.73
CA GLY A 70 4.26 7.64 -7.68
C GLY A 70 4.03 6.78 -6.43
N ASN A 71 4.91 6.81 -5.42
CA ASN A 71 4.80 5.99 -4.21
C ASN A 71 3.45 6.10 -3.48
N LYS A 72 2.93 7.32 -3.33
CA LYS A 72 1.62 7.56 -2.68
C LYS A 72 0.47 6.96 -3.48
N ARG A 73 0.43 7.22 -4.79
CA ARG A 73 -0.56 6.65 -5.72
C ARG A 73 -0.48 5.12 -5.67
N THR A 74 0.72 4.57 -5.76
CA THR A 74 0.96 3.13 -5.72
C THR A 74 0.51 2.51 -4.40
N ALA A 75 0.74 3.17 -3.26
CA ALA A 75 0.27 2.67 -1.98
C ALA A 75 -1.26 2.53 -1.92
N ILE A 76 -2.01 3.48 -2.48
CA ILE A 76 -3.47 3.41 -2.58
C ILE A 76 -3.87 2.21 -3.44
N TYR A 77 -3.32 2.09 -4.65
CA TYR A 77 -3.66 1.01 -5.57
C TYR A 77 -3.23 -0.37 -5.07
N LEU A 78 -2.12 -0.49 -4.35
CA LEU A 78 -1.73 -1.74 -3.69
C LEU A 78 -2.70 -2.12 -2.57
N GLY A 79 -3.19 -1.14 -1.82
CA GLY A 79 -4.22 -1.37 -0.80
C GLY A 79 -5.52 -1.89 -1.40
N ILE A 80 -5.99 -1.25 -2.47
CA ILE A 80 -7.16 -1.67 -3.25
C ILE A 80 -6.95 -3.08 -3.81
N PHE A 81 -5.81 -3.34 -4.44
CA PHE A 81 -5.51 -4.65 -5.01
C PHE A 81 -5.50 -5.74 -3.93
N PHE A 82 -4.97 -5.45 -2.74
CA PHE A 82 -4.96 -6.40 -1.62
C PHE A 82 -6.36 -6.68 -1.07
N LEU A 83 -7.24 -5.65 -1.02
CA LEU A 83 -8.65 -5.78 -0.66
C LEU A 83 -9.39 -6.69 -1.63
N GLU A 84 -9.34 -6.38 -2.93
CA GLU A 84 -10.00 -7.16 -3.98
C GLU A 84 -9.50 -8.61 -4.01
N LEU A 85 -8.18 -8.81 -3.90
CA LEU A 85 -7.57 -10.14 -3.86
C LEU A 85 -8.13 -11.01 -2.71
N ASN A 86 -8.53 -10.39 -1.61
CA ASN A 86 -9.07 -11.06 -0.42
C ASN A 86 -10.60 -11.00 -0.30
N GLY A 87 -11.31 -10.59 -1.36
CA GLY A 87 -12.77 -10.66 -1.43
C GLY A 87 -13.49 -9.44 -0.85
N PHE A 88 -12.80 -8.32 -0.64
CA PHE A 88 -13.40 -7.04 -0.27
C PHE A 88 -13.78 -6.27 -1.54
N ASP A 89 -14.82 -6.74 -2.23
CA ASP A 89 -15.31 -6.11 -3.45
C ASP A 89 -16.04 -4.78 -3.17
N GLY A 90 -15.93 -3.82 -4.10
CA GLY A 90 -16.67 -2.55 -4.03
C GLY A 90 -16.05 -1.46 -3.17
N TYR A 91 -14.91 -1.72 -2.51
CA TYR A 91 -14.21 -0.73 -1.69
C TYR A 91 -13.38 0.28 -2.51
N PHE A 92 -13.18 0.06 -3.83
CA PHE A 92 -12.30 0.86 -4.68
C PHE A 92 -12.50 2.37 -4.49
N VAL A 93 -13.72 2.87 -4.74
CA VAL A 93 -14.00 4.32 -4.74
C VAL A 93 -13.84 4.88 -3.33
N HIS A 94 -14.45 4.22 -2.34
CA HIS A 94 -14.43 4.69 -0.97
C HIS A 94 -13.02 4.72 -0.36
N PHE A 95 -12.27 3.64 -0.57
CA PHE A 95 -10.88 3.52 -0.13
C PHE A 95 -9.99 4.55 -0.83
N ALA A 96 -10.07 4.67 -2.16
CA ALA A 96 -9.27 5.62 -2.91
C ALA A 96 -9.51 7.08 -2.45
N THR A 97 -10.77 7.48 -2.28
CA THR A 97 -11.14 8.83 -1.87
C THR A 97 -10.60 9.18 -0.48
N ILE A 98 -10.79 8.30 0.51
CA ILE A 98 -10.30 8.58 1.87
C ILE A 98 -8.77 8.56 1.89
N MET A 99 -8.16 7.63 1.17
CA MET A 99 -6.72 7.43 1.24
C MET A 99 -5.90 8.53 0.56
N GLU A 100 -6.51 9.35 -0.32
CA GLU A 100 -5.82 10.43 -1.05
C GLU A 100 -5.12 11.42 -0.11
N ASP A 101 -5.82 11.92 0.90
CA ASP A 101 -5.24 12.83 1.90
C ASP A 101 -4.41 12.07 2.93
N VAL A 102 -4.85 10.87 3.31
CA VAL A 102 -4.20 10.04 4.35
C VAL A 102 -2.77 9.67 3.96
N VAL A 103 -2.50 9.30 2.70
CA VAL A 103 -1.13 8.97 2.27
C VAL A 103 -0.22 10.21 2.23
N VAL A 104 -0.78 11.42 2.05
CA VAL A 104 -0.03 12.69 2.11
C VAL A 104 0.32 13.03 3.55
N ASP A 105 -0.66 12.93 4.45
CA ASP A 105 -0.47 13.17 5.87
C ASP A 105 0.47 12.13 6.48
N LEU A 106 0.37 10.88 6.05
CA LEU A 106 1.33 9.83 6.43
C LEU A 106 2.72 10.16 5.93
N ALA A 107 2.89 10.49 4.65
CA ALA A 107 4.21 10.82 4.08
C ALA A 107 4.87 11.98 4.84
N SER A 108 4.10 13.03 5.15
CA SER A 108 4.57 14.20 5.91
C SER A 108 4.75 13.97 7.41
N GLY A 109 4.27 12.84 7.94
CA GLY A 109 4.40 12.49 9.36
C GLY A 109 3.36 13.15 10.26
N LYS A 110 2.28 13.72 9.71
CA LYS A 110 1.14 14.22 10.49
C LYS A 110 0.33 13.10 11.11
N ILE A 111 0.27 11.95 10.45
CA ILE A 111 -0.22 10.69 11.03
C ILE A 111 0.88 9.65 11.03
N ASP A 112 0.82 8.74 12.01
CA ASP A 112 1.72 7.62 12.13
C ASP A 112 1.04 6.32 11.64
N LYS A 113 1.69 5.18 11.90
CA LYS A 113 1.19 3.87 11.48
C LYS A 113 -0.12 3.50 12.18
N GLU A 114 -0.30 3.92 13.44
CA GLU A 114 -1.54 3.65 14.17
C GLU A 114 -2.68 4.53 13.67
N GLY A 115 -2.44 5.80 13.40
CA GLY A 115 -3.42 6.66 12.75
C GLY A 115 -3.86 6.13 11.37
N LEU A 116 -2.92 5.62 10.58
CA LEU A 116 -3.24 4.92 9.33
C LEU A 116 -4.13 3.69 9.57
N ARG A 117 -3.81 2.88 10.59
CA ARG A 117 -4.57 1.68 10.96
C ARG A 117 -6.03 2.03 11.31
N GLU A 118 -6.23 3.07 12.11
CA GLU A 118 -7.57 3.54 12.50
C GLU A 118 -8.39 3.98 11.28
N VAL A 119 -7.78 4.71 10.35
CA VAL A 119 -8.47 5.10 9.10
C VAL A 119 -8.87 3.87 8.29
N ILE A 120 -7.94 2.92 8.08
CA ILE A 120 -8.23 1.69 7.32
C ILE A 120 -9.32 0.87 7.99
N TYR A 121 -9.31 0.77 9.33
CA TYR A 121 -10.36 0.08 10.08
C TYR A 121 -11.74 0.68 9.79
N ASN A 122 -11.87 2.02 9.86
CA ASN A 122 -13.14 2.73 9.63
C ASN A 122 -13.61 2.71 8.17
N ILE A 123 -12.72 2.45 7.21
CA ILE A 123 -13.11 2.22 5.82
C ILE A 123 -13.80 0.86 5.66
N ILE A 124 -13.36 -0.14 6.44
CA ILE A 124 -13.74 -1.54 6.25
C ILE A 124 -14.94 -1.93 7.13
N TYR A 125 -15.04 -1.37 8.34
CA TYR A 125 -16.07 -1.66 9.35
C TYR A 125 -16.85 -0.41 9.75
#